data_AF-E4LMA3-F1
#
_entry.id   AF-E4LMA3-F1
#
_cell.length_a   1.000
_cell.length_b   1.000
_cell.length_c   1.000
_cell.angle_alpha   90.00
_cell.angle_beta   90.00
_cell.angle_gamma   90.00
#
_symmetry.space_group_name_H-M   'P 1'
#
loop_
_entity.id
_entity.type
_entity.pdbx_description
1 polymer ?
#
loop_
_entity_poly.entity_id
_entity_poly.type
_entity_poly.pdbx_seq_one_letter_code
_entity_poly.pdbx_strand_id
1 'polypeptide(L)'
;MENVYALVKRFYGEHGRVNIFVPRPLVERYLRASAWKGRSSEELCIDWYCIEDFLICIARRSDELARLFIRIDYLALFFRYAEKHIDRRPLKCHVEDYFARMRAFLTYLEENGDYEIDMAEPDADLEEFYITGRFRLPPRVEWEEIEGLTLDDIEEDERMEMDELNLQLNDLLHKIGEYFRRPPYQLDIGRAAMIYTGDLYDMSAYEHASEEEKETFWLRFWDFFFFDYHLIATDETPIEHYSEQEWDKLDYDEREIIQDLLAARFAVLAVTEEYDEYIVCRDMLRNEEIILPHPGIPGALSRTILFGHICDEGVMMLNYITSIPASKRLQRRISETIQREFELFCMQKKSADIDEFLLREAALVRHTIHVLSSRAQLDVLPQRALPPQIDRPAAERDRWSEELTVLRAVSEKLGFSRYAQELMGNLFRDYAHIVGRHAEKPEVLTAVIFLFADINSIDLTHIEELYRVFGSNKKSVNAAITRIRETIGCVSFDPRYLGEEGFVTMLYSVVDRKSRDHRS
;
A
#
# COMPACT_ATOMS: atom_id res chain seq x y z
N MET A 1 53.74 28.31 10.32
CA MET A 1 52.71 27.34 9.92
C MET A 1 53.33 26.37 8.93
N GLU A 2 53.14 25.07 9.17
CA GLU A 2 53.53 24.02 8.25
C GLU A 2 52.65 24.09 6.99
N ASN A 3 53.22 23.85 5.80
CA ASN A 3 52.45 23.89 4.56
C ASN A 3 51.50 22.68 4.49
N VAL A 4 50.27 22.86 4.00
CA VAL A 4 49.26 21.80 3.83
C VAL A 4 49.82 20.54 3.13
N TYR A 5 50.66 20.68 2.10
CA TYR A 5 51.23 19.52 1.39
C TYR A 5 52.25 18.75 2.24
N ALA A 6 52.87 19.38 3.23
CA ALA A 6 53.71 18.69 4.21
C ALA A 6 52.87 17.90 5.22
N LEU A 7 51.72 18.45 5.64
CA LEU A 7 50.74 17.74 6.49
C LEU A 7 50.22 16.48 5.77
N VAL A 8 49.74 16.62 4.53
CA VAL A 8 49.30 15.50 3.69
C VAL A 8 50.41 14.46 3.54
N LYS A 9 51.63 14.88 3.23
CA LYS A 9 52.76 13.96 3.05
C LYS A 9 53.08 13.18 4.33
N ARG A 10 53.04 13.84 5.49
CA ARG A 10 53.27 13.21 6.80
C ARG A 10 52.18 12.18 7.09
N PHE A 11 50.93 12.57 6.94
CA PHE A 11 49.77 11.70 7.16
C PHE A 11 49.84 10.42 6.33
N TYR A 12 50.05 10.51 5.01
CA TYR A 12 50.16 9.32 4.16
C TYR A 12 51.43 8.50 4.42
N GLY A 13 52.44 9.06 5.08
CA GLY A 13 53.60 8.32 5.57
C GLY A 13 53.29 7.50 6.82
N GLU A 14 52.42 8.01 7.69
CA GLU A 14 51.95 7.37 8.92
C GLU A 14 50.78 6.40 8.67
N HIS A 15 49.94 6.70 7.68
CA HIS A 15 48.70 5.98 7.33
C HIS A 15 48.72 5.47 5.89
N GLY A 16 49.69 4.62 5.55
CA GLY A 16 49.88 4.14 4.18
C GLY A 16 48.66 3.44 3.56
N ARG A 17 47.84 2.76 4.37
CA ARG A 17 46.60 2.06 3.98
C ARG A 17 45.56 2.99 3.36
N VAL A 18 45.55 4.28 3.73
CA VAL A 18 44.62 5.28 3.17
C VAL A 18 44.76 5.37 1.65
N ASN A 19 45.93 5.08 1.07
CA ASN A 19 46.10 5.11 -0.38
C ASN A 19 45.22 4.11 -1.15
N ILE A 20 44.73 3.06 -0.49
CA ILE A 20 43.78 2.10 -1.07
C ILE A 20 42.43 2.80 -1.28
N PHE A 21 41.99 3.58 -0.28
CA PHE A 21 40.71 4.27 -0.28
C PHE A 21 40.79 5.58 -1.06
N VAL A 22 41.63 6.52 -0.63
CA VAL A 22 41.83 7.81 -1.29
C VAL A 22 43.31 8.00 -1.58
N PRO A 23 43.76 7.90 -2.85
CA PRO A 23 45.16 8.07 -3.20
C PRO A 23 45.66 9.48 -2.87
N ARG A 24 46.85 9.58 -2.28
CA ARG A 24 47.49 10.88 -2.00
C ARG A 24 47.50 11.85 -3.18
N PRO A 25 47.80 11.42 -4.44
CA PRO A 25 47.78 12.34 -5.58
C PRO A 25 46.42 12.98 -5.82
N LEU A 26 45.32 12.30 -5.46
CA LEU A 26 43.97 12.82 -5.62
C LEU A 26 43.68 13.94 -4.62
N VAL A 27 44.02 13.73 -3.34
CA VAL A 27 43.90 14.78 -2.31
C VAL A 27 44.78 15.99 -2.63
N GLU A 28 46.02 15.77 -3.08
CA GLU A 28 46.89 16.87 -3.46
C GLU A 28 46.36 17.65 -4.67
N ARG A 29 45.68 16.98 -5.63
CA ARG A 29 45.04 17.65 -6.77
C ARG A 29 43.84 18.47 -6.32
N TYR A 30 43.00 17.95 -5.41
CA TYR A 30 41.91 18.71 -4.79
C TYR A 30 42.44 20.00 -4.16
N LEU A 31 43.43 19.90 -3.28
CA LEU A 31 44.00 21.06 -2.58
C LEU A 31 44.67 22.05 -3.55
N ARG A 32 45.33 21.56 -4.61
CA ARG A 32 45.84 22.44 -5.68
C ARG A 32 44.69 23.15 -6.40
N ALA A 33 43.64 22.43 -6.80
CA ALA A 33 42.49 23.03 -7.47
C ALA A 33 41.83 24.11 -6.59
N SER A 34 41.69 23.86 -5.29
CA SER A 34 41.21 24.84 -4.31
C SER A 34 42.12 26.07 -4.20
N ALA A 35 43.45 25.87 -4.21
CA ALA A 35 44.42 26.98 -4.24
C ALA A 35 44.30 27.82 -5.53
N TRP A 36 44.13 27.16 -6.69
CA TRP A 36 43.89 27.83 -7.97
C TRP A 36 42.59 28.65 -7.99
N LYS A 37 41.56 28.22 -7.26
CA LYS A 37 40.29 28.95 -7.07
C LYS A 37 40.41 30.10 -6.06
N GLY A 38 41.59 30.33 -5.47
CA GLY A 38 41.89 31.48 -4.62
C GLY A 38 41.87 31.21 -3.12
N ARG A 39 41.78 29.95 -2.65
CA ARG A 39 41.90 29.65 -1.22
C ARG A 39 43.30 29.98 -0.69
N SER A 40 43.34 30.63 0.47
CA SER A 40 44.55 30.96 1.21
C SER A 40 45.21 29.73 1.82
N SER A 41 46.48 29.86 2.25
CA SER A 41 47.19 28.75 2.89
C SER A 41 46.54 28.30 4.20
N GLU A 42 45.90 29.20 4.94
CA GLU A 42 45.15 28.87 6.16
C GLU A 42 43.89 28.08 5.83
N GLU A 43 43.13 28.50 4.80
CA GLU A 43 41.93 27.78 4.35
C GLU A 43 42.24 26.38 3.82
N LEU A 44 43.37 26.20 3.13
CA LEU A 44 43.81 24.86 2.69
C LEU A 44 44.17 23.94 3.86
N CYS A 45 44.72 24.49 4.96
CA CYS A 45 44.93 23.70 6.17
C CYS A 45 43.60 23.32 6.82
N ILE A 46 42.60 24.21 6.83
CA ILE A 46 41.25 23.90 7.32
C ILE A 46 40.61 22.78 6.47
N ASP A 47 40.72 22.87 5.14
CA ASP A 47 40.26 21.80 4.25
C ASP A 47 40.90 20.46 4.61
N TRP A 48 42.21 20.45 4.83
CA TRP A 48 42.93 19.26 5.25
C TRP A 48 42.43 18.72 6.60
N TYR A 49 42.18 19.57 7.59
CA TYR A 49 41.67 19.15 8.89
C TYR A 49 40.27 18.53 8.82
N CYS A 50 39.40 18.99 7.92
CA CYS A 50 38.12 18.34 7.66
C CYS A 50 38.32 16.94 7.06
N ILE A 51 39.27 16.81 6.13
CA ILE A 51 39.52 15.57 5.38
C ILE A 51 40.25 14.51 6.21
N GLU A 52 41.15 14.91 7.11
CA GLU A 52 42.05 14.00 7.83
C GLU A 52 41.30 12.95 8.65
N ASP A 53 40.31 13.36 9.46
CA ASP A 53 39.53 12.43 10.28
C ASP A 53 38.63 11.51 9.44
N PHE A 54 38.10 12.01 8.33
CA PHE A 54 37.39 11.19 7.34
C PHE A 54 38.30 10.09 6.77
N LEU A 55 39.54 10.44 6.38
CA LEU A 55 40.50 9.47 5.86
C LEU A 55 40.91 8.41 6.89
N ILE A 56 41.00 8.80 8.17
CA ILE A 56 41.27 7.86 9.26
C ILE A 56 40.11 6.87 9.43
N CYS A 57 38.87 7.37 9.38
CA CYS A 57 37.67 6.56 9.53
C CYS A 57 37.58 5.48 8.45
N ILE A 58 37.67 5.87 7.18
CA ILE A 58 37.54 4.92 6.06
C ILE A 58 38.71 3.92 6.00
N ALA A 59 39.91 4.29 6.46
CA ALA A 59 41.06 3.40 6.43
C ALA A 59 40.96 2.19 7.38
N ARG A 60 40.03 2.22 8.34
CA ARG A 60 39.74 1.11 9.25
C ARG A 60 38.81 0.06 8.67
N ARG A 61 38.15 0.36 7.54
CA ARG A 61 37.22 -0.53 6.85
C ARG A 61 37.95 -1.60 6.04
N SER A 62 37.23 -2.63 5.58
CA SER A 62 37.77 -3.65 4.67
C SER A 62 38.14 -3.05 3.31
N ASP A 63 39.02 -3.72 2.57
CA ASP A 63 39.43 -3.25 1.23
C ASP A 63 38.28 -3.34 0.20
N GLU A 64 37.22 -4.10 0.48
CA GLU A 64 36.05 -4.27 -0.40
C GLU A 64 35.21 -2.99 -0.46
N LEU A 65 35.19 -2.22 0.64
CA LEU A 65 34.56 -0.90 0.69
C LEU A 65 35.44 0.20 0.07
N ALA A 66 36.58 -0.16 -0.54
CA ALA A 66 37.38 0.81 -1.27
C ALA A 66 36.56 1.37 -2.43
N ARG A 67 36.35 2.69 -2.39
CA ARG A 67 35.53 3.49 -3.33
C ARG A 67 34.03 3.55 -3.03
N LEU A 68 33.54 2.82 -2.03
CA LEU A 68 32.17 2.91 -1.52
C LEU A 68 32.17 3.74 -0.22
N PHE A 69 31.64 4.96 -0.28
CA PHE A 69 31.53 5.84 0.89
C PHE A 69 30.09 5.89 1.38
N ILE A 70 29.69 4.77 1.99
CA ILE A 70 28.37 4.54 2.59
C ILE A 70 28.49 4.43 4.12
N ARG A 71 27.40 4.70 4.84
CA ARG A 71 27.27 4.62 6.30
C ARG A 71 28.42 5.38 7.00
N ILE A 72 28.69 6.62 6.61
CA ILE A 72 29.70 7.48 7.25
C ILE A 72 28.99 8.50 8.14
N ASP A 73 29.23 8.44 9.45
CA ASP A 73 28.71 9.42 10.40
C ASP A 73 29.53 10.74 10.33
N TYR A 74 29.09 11.67 9.48
CA TYR A 74 29.69 12.99 9.33
C TYR A 74 29.43 13.90 10.54
N LEU A 75 28.37 13.65 11.31
CA LEU A 75 28.10 14.32 12.57
C LEU A 75 29.19 14.03 13.62
N ALA A 76 29.58 12.77 13.78
CA ALA A 76 30.68 12.34 14.65
C ALA A 76 32.03 12.86 14.16
N LEU A 77 32.29 12.83 12.84
CA LEU A 77 33.49 13.43 12.25
C LEU A 77 33.56 14.95 12.55
N PHE A 78 32.44 15.67 12.47
CA PHE A 78 32.38 17.07 12.85
C PHE A 78 32.75 17.28 14.33
N PHE A 79 32.25 16.46 15.24
CA PHE A 79 32.59 16.60 16.66
C PHE A 79 34.08 16.35 16.94
N ARG A 80 34.71 15.41 16.24
CA ARG A 80 36.17 15.17 16.32
C ARG A 80 36.97 16.36 15.78
N TYR A 81 36.56 16.90 14.63
CA TYR A 81 37.13 18.12 14.07
C TYR A 81 36.99 19.30 15.07
N ALA A 82 35.80 19.48 15.63
CA ALA A 82 35.49 20.55 16.55
C ALA A 82 36.35 20.49 17.83
N GLU A 83 36.55 19.30 18.38
CA GLU A 83 37.37 19.08 19.58
C GLU A 83 38.84 19.47 19.37
N LYS A 84 39.38 19.23 18.16
CA LYS A 84 40.79 19.53 17.84
C LYS A 84 41.03 20.96 17.38
N HIS A 85 40.05 21.57 16.71
CA HIS A 85 40.28 22.79 15.92
C HIS A 85 39.40 23.98 16.35
N ILE A 86 38.45 23.80 17.26
CA ILE A 86 37.60 24.88 17.77
C ILE A 86 37.83 25.06 19.27
N ASP A 87 38.48 26.16 19.66
CA ASP A 87 38.83 26.46 21.06
C ASP A 87 37.62 26.71 22.00
N ARG A 88 36.38 26.61 21.50
CA ARG A 88 35.11 26.91 22.20
C ARG A 88 33.95 26.07 21.68
N ARG A 89 32.77 26.24 22.29
CA ARG A 89 31.52 25.62 21.82
C ARG A 89 31.30 25.91 20.32
N PRO A 90 31.04 24.89 19.49
CA PRO A 90 30.78 25.09 18.07
C PRO A 90 29.56 25.97 17.84
N LEU A 91 29.66 26.85 16.83
CA LEU A 91 28.61 27.76 16.40
C LEU A 91 28.08 27.33 15.04
N LYS A 92 26.90 27.85 14.67
CA LYS A 92 26.27 27.61 13.37
C LYS A 92 27.25 27.72 12.19
N CYS A 93 28.04 28.80 12.15
CA CYS A 93 29.00 29.03 11.07
C CYS A 93 30.10 27.97 10.98
N HIS A 94 30.49 27.35 12.10
CA HIS A 94 31.51 26.29 12.08
C HIS A 94 30.94 24.98 11.52
N VAL A 95 29.70 24.65 11.87
CA VAL A 95 28.99 23.48 11.34
C VAL A 95 28.80 23.64 9.83
N GLU A 96 28.19 24.75 9.40
CA GLU A 96 27.92 25.00 7.98
C GLU A 96 29.22 25.03 7.15
N ASP A 97 30.31 25.60 7.67
CA ASP A 97 31.61 25.62 6.98
C ASP A 97 32.23 24.23 6.87
N TYR A 98 32.16 23.40 7.93
CA TYR A 98 32.65 22.02 7.90
C TYR A 98 31.92 21.18 6.84
N PHE A 99 30.59 21.15 6.89
CA PHE A 99 29.79 20.38 5.93
C PHE A 99 29.94 20.90 4.50
N ALA A 100 30.08 22.23 4.30
CA ALA A 100 30.36 22.79 2.98
C ALA A 100 31.73 22.36 2.43
N ARG A 101 32.77 22.28 3.29
CA ARG A 101 34.10 21.80 2.88
C ARG A 101 34.10 20.31 2.59
N MET A 102 33.46 19.51 3.43
CA MET A 102 33.32 18.07 3.21
C MET A 102 32.56 17.79 1.92
N ARG A 103 31.42 18.44 1.68
CA ARG A 103 30.70 18.33 0.41
C ARG A 103 31.58 18.67 -0.79
N ALA A 104 32.31 19.78 -0.73
CA ALA A 104 33.21 20.17 -1.82
C ALA A 104 34.31 19.14 -2.09
N PHE A 105 34.79 18.44 -1.06
CA PHE A 105 35.77 17.37 -1.20
C PHE A 105 35.13 16.08 -1.75
N LEU A 106 34.00 15.66 -1.22
CA LEU A 106 33.26 14.48 -1.67
C LEU A 106 32.86 14.61 -3.14
N THR A 107 32.32 15.76 -3.56
CA THR A 107 31.97 16.02 -4.97
C THR A 107 33.21 15.94 -5.85
N TYR A 108 34.36 16.42 -5.37
CA TYR A 108 35.59 16.29 -6.14
C TYR A 108 36.02 14.82 -6.30
N LEU A 109 35.87 14.00 -5.26
CA LEU A 109 36.17 12.56 -5.32
C LEU A 109 35.23 11.86 -6.31
N GLU A 110 33.92 12.07 -6.21
CA GLU A 110 32.93 11.55 -7.15
C GLU A 110 33.28 11.91 -8.61
N GLU A 111 33.56 13.18 -8.89
CA GLU A 111 33.86 13.68 -10.24
C GLU A 111 35.21 13.20 -10.82
N ASN A 112 36.23 12.96 -9.98
CA ASN A 112 37.62 12.80 -10.42
C ASN A 112 38.27 11.48 -10.01
N GLY A 113 37.57 10.65 -9.25
CA GLY A 113 38.14 9.55 -8.50
C GLY A 113 37.42 8.21 -8.64
N ASP A 114 36.25 8.17 -9.30
CA ASP A 114 35.46 6.95 -9.51
C ASP A 114 34.99 6.35 -8.17
N TYR A 115 34.30 7.18 -7.37
CA TYR A 115 33.76 6.85 -6.05
C TYR A 115 32.23 6.86 -6.11
N GLU A 116 31.60 5.91 -5.40
CA GLU A 116 30.16 5.93 -5.12
C GLU A 116 29.95 6.59 -3.76
N ILE A 117 29.27 7.74 -3.77
CA ILE A 117 29.06 8.58 -2.58
C ILE A 117 27.59 8.95 -2.54
N ASP A 118 26.93 8.66 -1.42
CA ASP A 118 25.59 9.18 -1.16
C ASP A 118 25.69 10.58 -0.52
N MET A 119 25.32 11.61 -1.27
CA MET A 119 25.30 13.00 -0.77
C MET A 119 24.14 13.26 0.20
N ALA A 120 23.16 12.35 0.31
CA ALA A 120 22.07 12.45 1.28
C ALA A 120 22.56 12.25 2.72
N GLU A 121 23.56 11.39 2.96
CA GLU A 121 24.13 11.16 4.30
C GLU A 121 24.66 12.45 4.97
N PRO A 122 25.61 13.21 4.37
CA PRO A 122 26.08 14.44 4.97
C PRO A 122 25.00 15.54 5.05
N ASP A 123 23.92 15.43 4.27
CA ASP A 123 22.79 16.37 4.30
C ASP A 123 21.89 16.09 5.51
N ALA A 124 21.57 14.82 5.74
CA ALA A 124 20.84 14.36 6.92
C ALA A 124 21.59 14.73 8.21
N ASP A 125 22.90 14.45 8.27
CA ASP A 125 23.74 14.78 9.43
C ASP A 125 23.85 16.29 9.70
N LEU A 126 23.77 17.12 8.65
CA LEU A 126 23.68 18.57 8.81
C LEU A 126 22.31 18.99 9.35
N GLU A 127 21.23 18.31 8.93
CA GLU A 127 19.85 18.59 9.33
C GLU A 127 19.61 18.30 10.83
N GLU A 128 20.34 17.36 11.44
CA GLU A 128 20.36 17.11 12.89
C GLU A 128 20.73 18.35 13.74
N PHE A 129 21.42 19.33 13.16
CA PHE A 129 21.69 20.61 13.82
C PHE A 129 20.48 21.57 13.80
N TYR A 130 19.35 21.19 13.21
CA TYR A 130 18.19 22.06 13.02
C TYR A 130 16.91 21.39 13.50
N ILE A 131 16.35 21.89 14.61
CA ILE A 131 15.00 21.51 15.05
C ILE A 131 14.03 22.59 14.59
N THR A 132 13.08 22.26 13.72
CA THR A 132 12.09 23.22 13.15
C THR A 132 12.76 24.44 12.49
N GLY A 133 13.89 24.21 11.80
CA GLY A 133 14.69 25.26 11.15
C GLY A 133 15.50 26.15 12.09
N ARG A 134 15.55 25.85 13.40
CA ARG A 134 16.39 26.57 14.38
C ARG A 134 17.64 25.78 14.71
N PHE A 135 18.78 26.45 14.61
CA PHE A 135 20.08 25.84 14.95
C PHE A 135 20.14 25.42 16.42
N ARG A 136 20.50 24.17 16.65
CA ARG A 136 20.76 23.56 17.96
C ARG A 136 22.00 22.68 17.83
N LEU A 137 22.87 22.72 18.81
CA LEU A 137 23.97 21.76 18.90
C LEU A 137 23.43 20.44 19.48
N PRO A 138 23.46 19.33 18.73
CA PRO A 138 23.04 18.02 19.24
C PRO A 138 23.98 17.54 20.36
N PRO A 139 23.57 16.54 21.17
CA PRO A 139 24.49 15.87 22.09
C PRO A 139 25.68 15.28 21.31
N ARG A 140 26.84 15.18 21.97
CA ARG A 140 28.01 14.55 21.36
C ARG A 140 27.69 13.08 21.12
N VAL A 141 27.85 12.65 19.87
CA VAL A 141 27.75 11.25 19.45
C VAL A 141 29.18 10.69 19.44
N GLU A 142 29.39 9.63 20.20
CA GLU A 142 30.60 8.81 20.09
C GLU A 142 30.25 7.68 19.10
N TRP A 143 30.57 7.88 17.82
CA TRP A 143 30.37 6.82 16.83
C TRP A 143 31.34 5.67 17.10
N GLU A 144 30.80 4.45 17.28
CA GLU A 144 31.59 3.23 17.37
C GLU A 144 32.11 2.88 15.97
N GLU A 145 33.35 3.27 15.67
CA GLU A 145 34.01 2.84 14.44
C GLU A 145 34.27 1.33 14.49
N ILE A 146 33.48 0.56 13.74
CA ILE A 146 33.67 -0.87 13.60
C ILE A 146 34.96 -1.11 12.81
N GLU A 147 35.99 -1.62 13.50
CA GLU A 147 37.25 -1.99 12.86
C GLU A 147 37.04 -3.22 11.97
N GLY A 148 37.41 -3.10 10.70
CA GLY A 148 37.29 -4.18 9.73
C GLY A 148 35.93 -4.32 9.06
N LEU A 149 35.01 -3.35 9.23
CA LEU A 149 33.68 -3.35 8.60
C LEU A 149 33.77 -3.77 7.13
N THR A 150 33.06 -4.83 6.78
CA THR A 150 32.96 -5.42 5.43
C THR A 150 31.63 -5.08 4.77
N LEU A 151 31.50 -5.43 3.49
CA LEU A 151 30.20 -5.35 2.81
C LEU A 151 29.20 -6.35 3.41
N ASP A 152 29.65 -7.56 3.73
CA ASP A 152 28.84 -8.61 4.36
C ASP A 152 28.24 -8.15 5.70
N ASP A 153 29.01 -7.41 6.52
CA ASP A 153 28.53 -6.86 7.79
C ASP A 153 27.41 -5.83 7.58
N ILE A 154 27.53 -4.96 6.57
CA ILE A 154 26.52 -3.95 6.24
C ILE A 154 25.23 -4.64 5.75
N GLU A 155 25.37 -5.65 4.88
CA GLU A 155 24.24 -6.45 4.38
C GLU A 155 23.59 -7.28 5.50
N GLU A 156 24.35 -7.75 6.50
CA GLU A 156 23.81 -8.43 7.68
C GLU A 156 23.03 -7.47 8.58
N ASP A 157 23.57 -6.28 8.87
CA ASP A 157 22.88 -5.24 9.65
C ASP A 157 21.57 -4.80 8.97
N GLU A 158 21.59 -4.55 7.65
CA GLU A 158 20.39 -4.20 6.88
C GLU A 158 19.32 -5.32 6.93
N ARG A 159 19.74 -6.59 6.86
CA ARG A 159 18.81 -7.72 7.02
C ARG A 159 18.22 -7.77 8.43
N MET A 160 19.02 -7.50 9.46
CA MET A 160 18.55 -7.47 10.84
C MET A 160 17.55 -6.33 11.08
N GLU A 161 17.81 -5.13 10.56
CA GLU A 161 16.88 -3.99 10.63
C GLU A 161 15.55 -4.34 9.94
N MET A 162 15.59 -4.96 8.76
CA MET A 162 14.40 -5.42 8.04
C MET A 162 13.62 -6.51 8.80
N ASP A 163 14.30 -7.46 9.43
CA ASP A 163 13.67 -8.49 10.25
C ASP A 163 12.97 -7.89 11.48
N GLU A 164 13.57 -6.88 12.12
CA GLU A 164 12.95 -6.16 13.23
C GLU A 164 11.69 -5.40 12.80
N LEU A 165 11.76 -4.67 11.68
CA LEU A 165 10.59 -3.99 11.09
C LEU A 165 9.47 -4.99 10.76
N ASN A 166 9.81 -6.15 10.19
CA ASN A 166 8.84 -7.21 9.90
C ASN A 166 8.18 -7.77 11.17
N LEU A 167 8.93 -7.91 12.27
CA LEU A 167 8.38 -8.33 13.56
C LEU A 167 7.41 -7.28 14.12
N GLN A 168 7.80 -6.01 14.11
CA GLN A 168 6.95 -4.90 14.57
C GLN A 168 5.65 -4.80 13.76
N LEU A 169 5.74 -4.94 12.43
CA LEU A 169 4.58 -4.98 11.55
C LEU A 169 3.63 -6.12 11.91
N ASN A 170 4.15 -7.34 12.08
CA ASN A 170 3.34 -8.51 12.42
C ASN A 170 2.66 -8.38 13.79
N ASP A 171 3.36 -7.84 14.78
CA ASP A 171 2.82 -7.59 16.11
C ASP A 171 1.69 -6.55 16.07
N LEU A 172 1.85 -5.49 15.28
CA LEU A 172 0.81 -4.48 15.08
C LEU A 172 -0.42 -5.07 14.35
N LEU A 173 -0.23 -5.84 13.27
CA LEU A 173 -1.34 -6.51 12.59
C LEU A 173 -2.06 -7.50 13.51
N HIS A 174 -1.32 -8.20 14.39
CA HIS A 174 -1.93 -9.04 15.41
C HIS A 174 -2.78 -8.24 16.41
N LYS A 175 -2.28 -7.08 16.87
CA LYS A 175 -3.01 -6.15 17.76
C LYS A 175 -4.29 -5.62 17.11
N ILE A 176 -4.24 -5.28 15.82
CA ILE A 176 -5.41 -4.88 15.02
C ILE A 176 -6.40 -6.06 14.92
N GLY A 177 -5.91 -7.27 14.63
CA GLY A 177 -6.74 -8.48 14.60
C GLY A 177 -7.49 -8.74 15.91
N GLU A 178 -6.82 -8.59 17.06
CA GLU A 178 -7.45 -8.70 18.39
C GLU A 178 -8.50 -7.61 18.65
N TYR A 179 -8.29 -6.39 18.13
CA TYR A 179 -9.27 -5.31 18.21
C TYR A 179 -10.59 -5.69 17.51
N PHE A 180 -10.52 -6.27 16.32
CA PHE A 180 -11.71 -6.66 15.54
C PHE A 180 -12.34 -7.98 15.99
N ARG A 181 -11.69 -8.76 16.85
CA ARG A 181 -12.33 -9.94 17.49
C ARG A 181 -13.34 -9.55 18.58
N ARG A 182 -13.40 -8.29 18.99
CA ARG A 182 -14.35 -7.81 20.00
C ARG A 182 -15.81 -7.98 19.56
N PRO A 183 -16.77 -8.15 20.50
CA PRO A 183 -18.17 -8.40 20.18
C PRO A 183 -18.85 -7.44 19.17
N PRO A 184 -18.56 -6.13 19.15
CA PRO A 184 -19.19 -5.21 18.19
C PRO A 184 -18.96 -5.54 16.72
N TYR A 185 -17.83 -6.17 16.38
CA TYR A 185 -17.40 -6.42 15.00
C TYR A 185 -17.64 -7.86 14.53
N GLN A 186 -18.34 -8.68 15.32
CA GLN A 186 -18.59 -10.08 14.97
C GLN A 186 -19.42 -10.24 13.69
N LEU A 187 -20.33 -9.28 13.43
CA LEU A 187 -21.07 -9.23 12.17
C LEU A 187 -20.16 -8.91 10.98
N ASP A 188 -19.21 -7.99 11.17
CA ASP A 188 -18.24 -7.62 10.15
C ASP A 188 -17.35 -8.80 9.78
N ILE A 189 -16.82 -9.52 10.77
CA ILE A 189 -16.00 -10.73 10.55
C ILE A 189 -16.81 -11.81 9.81
N GLY A 190 -18.06 -12.04 10.21
CA GLY A 190 -18.93 -13.02 9.55
C GLY A 190 -19.21 -12.66 8.09
N ARG A 191 -19.53 -11.38 7.82
CA ARG A 191 -19.74 -10.86 6.47
C ARG A 191 -18.47 -10.95 5.63
N ALA A 192 -17.33 -10.52 6.17
CA ALA A 192 -16.04 -10.58 5.50
C ALA A 192 -15.67 -12.01 5.12
N ALA A 193 -15.89 -12.98 6.01
CA ALA A 193 -15.63 -14.38 5.72
C ALA A 193 -16.48 -14.88 4.55
N MET A 194 -17.79 -14.55 4.52
CA MET A 194 -18.67 -14.92 3.41
C MET A 194 -18.21 -14.32 2.07
N ILE A 195 -17.82 -13.04 2.07
CA ILE A 195 -17.28 -12.38 0.87
C ILE A 195 -15.99 -13.08 0.45
N TYR A 196 -15.00 -13.17 1.33
CA TYR A 196 -13.67 -13.70 1.06
C TYR A 196 -13.69 -15.14 0.52
N THR A 197 -14.57 -15.98 1.05
CA THR A 197 -14.64 -17.36 0.62
C THR A 197 -15.55 -17.56 -0.60
N GLY A 198 -16.51 -16.66 -0.80
CA GLY A 198 -17.57 -16.80 -1.80
C GLY A 198 -18.40 -18.08 -1.63
N ASP A 199 -19.15 -18.45 -2.67
CA ASP A 199 -19.98 -19.67 -2.72
C ASP A 199 -19.17 -20.98 -2.88
N LEU A 200 -17.83 -20.89 -2.98
CA LEU A 200 -16.95 -22.05 -3.19
C LEU A 200 -16.42 -22.67 -1.90
N TYR A 201 -16.66 -22.09 -0.73
CA TYR A 201 -16.11 -22.62 0.51
C TYR A 201 -16.79 -23.92 0.92
N ASP A 202 -16.10 -25.03 0.66
CA ASP A 202 -16.46 -26.30 1.25
C ASP A 202 -15.92 -26.35 2.68
N MET A 203 -16.79 -26.08 3.66
CA MET A 203 -16.45 -26.23 5.09
C MET A 203 -15.87 -27.62 5.40
N SER A 204 -16.26 -28.65 4.64
CA SER A 204 -15.69 -29.97 4.81
C SER A 204 -14.25 -30.05 4.29
N ALA A 205 -13.90 -29.33 3.22
CA ALA A 205 -12.52 -29.26 2.73
C ALA A 205 -11.61 -28.53 3.74
N TYR A 206 -12.10 -27.48 4.39
CA TYR A 206 -11.34 -26.77 5.43
C TYR A 206 -11.12 -27.61 6.69
N GLU A 207 -12.15 -28.33 7.17
CA GLU A 207 -12.00 -29.21 8.35
C GLU A 207 -10.95 -30.31 8.15
N HIS A 208 -10.82 -30.80 6.91
CA HIS A 208 -9.86 -31.84 6.53
C HIS A 208 -8.52 -31.30 5.99
N ALA A 209 -8.37 -29.98 5.90
CA ALA A 209 -7.12 -29.33 5.47
C ALA A 209 -6.02 -29.53 6.52
N SER A 210 -4.76 -29.48 6.07
CA SER A 210 -3.61 -29.50 6.96
C SER A 210 -3.59 -28.23 7.82
N GLU A 211 -2.89 -28.25 8.96
CA GLU A 211 -2.76 -27.05 9.79
C GLU A 211 -2.05 -25.90 9.04
N GLU A 212 -1.08 -26.22 8.19
CA GLU A 212 -0.38 -25.26 7.32
C GLU A 212 -1.33 -24.59 6.30
N GLU A 213 -2.26 -25.36 5.73
CA GLU A 213 -3.28 -24.84 4.82
C GLU A 213 -4.27 -23.93 5.55
N LYS A 214 -4.63 -24.27 6.80
CA LYS A 214 -5.50 -23.43 7.64
C LYS A 214 -4.81 -22.13 8.05
N GLU A 215 -3.54 -22.18 8.45
CA GLU A 215 -2.75 -20.99 8.76
C GLU A 215 -2.63 -20.08 7.54
N THR A 216 -2.30 -20.65 6.37
CA THR A 216 -2.24 -19.90 5.10
C THR A 216 -3.58 -19.25 4.75
N PHE A 217 -4.70 -19.94 4.99
CA PHE A 217 -6.04 -19.40 4.77
C PHE A 217 -6.28 -18.17 5.65
N TRP A 218 -6.00 -18.26 6.95
CA TRP A 218 -6.23 -17.14 7.88
C TRP A 218 -5.31 -15.97 7.60
N LEU A 219 -4.05 -16.20 7.25
CA LEU A 219 -3.12 -15.15 6.86
C LEU A 219 -3.66 -14.32 5.69
N ARG A 220 -4.16 -14.99 4.64
CA ARG A 220 -4.75 -14.33 3.48
C ARG A 220 -6.12 -13.69 3.76
N PHE A 221 -6.90 -14.28 4.67
CA PHE A 221 -8.16 -13.69 5.11
C PHE A 221 -7.90 -12.37 5.84
N TRP A 222 -6.91 -12.31 6.74
CA TRP A 222 -6.59 -11.10 7.49
C TRP A 222 -6.08 -9.99 6.57
N ASP A 223 -5.27 -10.32 5.57
CA ASP A 223 -4.88 -9.39 4.50
C ASP A 223 -6.12 -8.79 3.80
N PHE A 224 -7.02 -9.63 3.31
CA PHE A 224 -8.28 -9.16 2.72
C PHE A 224 -9.09 -8.30 3.71
N PHE A 225 -9.23 -8.76 4.96
CA PHE A 225 -10.03 -8.07 5.96
C PHE A 225 -9.45 -6.69 6.26
N PHE A 226 -8.14 -6.58 6.48
CA PHE A 226 -7.55 -5.32 6.93
C PHE A 226 -7.58 -4.22 5.86
N PHE A 227 -7.37 -4.59 4.60
CA PHE A 227 -7.17 -3.62 3.52
C PHE A 227 -8.33 -3.49 2.54
N ASP A 228 -9.10 -4.57 2.30
CA ASP A 228 -10.09 -4.60 1.20
C ASP A 228 -11.55 -4.70 1.69
N TYR A 229 -11.76 -5.04 2.96
CA TYR A 229 -13.10 -5.13 3.53
C TYR A 229 -13.58 -3.76 4.01
N HIS A 230 -14.87 -3.44 3.80
CA HIS A 230 -15.49 -2.22 4.35
C HIS A 230 -16.44 -2.56 5.49
N LEU A 231 -16.25 -1.90 6.63
CA LEU A 231 -17.09 -2.05 7.82
C LEU A 231 -18.55 -1.68 7.52
N ILE A 232 -19.49 -2.48 8.02
CA ILE A 232 -20.92 -2.33 7.78
C ILE A 232 -21.41 -0.92 8.19
N ALA A 233 -20.97 -0.45 9.36
CA ALA A 233 -21.47 0.78 9.96
C ALA A 233 -20.85 2.05 9.36
N THR A 234 -19.53 2.06 9.15
CA THR A 234 -18.79 3.28 8.79
C THR A 234 -18.43 3.36 7.32
N ASP A 235 -18.33 2.22 6.62
CA ASP A 235 -17.79 2.09 5.27
C ASP A 235 -16.29 2.36 5.14
N GLU A 236 -15.57 2.34 6.27
CA GLU A 236 -14.10 2.43 6.34
C GLU A 236 -13.48 1.03 6.24
N THR A 237 -12.24 0.96 5.77
CA THR A 237 -11.41 -0.23 5.96
C THR A 237 -11.05 -0.42 7.45
N PRO A 238 -10.79 -1.66 7.91
CA PRO A 238 -10.38 -1.90 9.29
C PRO A 238 -9.12 -1.16 9.73
N ILE A 239 -8.15 -0.94 8.84
CA ILE A 239 -6.93 -0.16 9.17
C ILE A 239 -7.29 1.32 9.36
N GLU A 240 -8.06 1.92 8.46
CA GLU A 240 -8.54 3.30 8.61
C GLU A 240 -9.31 3.47 9.93
N HIS A 241 -10.25 2.58 10.19
CA HIS A 241 -11.06 2.63 11.40
C HIS A 241 -10.20 2.48 12.66
N TYR A 242 -9.28 1.51 12.69
CA TYR A 242 -8.41 1.30 13.85
C TYR A 242 -7.49 2.50 14.08
N SER A 243 -6.92 3.06 13.00
CA SER A 243 -6.09 4.26 13.04
C SER A 243 -6.85 5.41 13.73
N GLU A 244 -8.06 5.72 13.28
CA GLU A 244 -8.86 6.81 13.87
C GLU A 244 -9.22 6.58 15.35
N GLN A 245 -9.53 5.35 15.75
CA GLN A 245 -9.98 5.05 17.11
C GLN A 245 -8.83 4.90 18.13
N GLU A 246 -7.66 4.44 17.69
CA GLU A 246 -6.56 4.09 18.58
C GLU A 246 -5.31 4.98 18.40
N TRP A 247 -5.31 5.96 17.48
CA TRP A 247 -4.15 6.83 17.15
C TRP A 247 -3.35 7.34 18.37
N ASP A 248 -4.06 7.85 19.37
CA ASP A 248 -3.47 8.46 20.57
C ASP A 248 -2.77 7.44 21.48
N LYS A 249 -3.07 6.15 21.32
CA LYS A 249 -2.51 5.04 22.11
C LYS A 249 -1.34 4.34 21.42
N LEU A 250 -1.09 4.68 20.16
CA LEU A 250 0.04 4.16 19.40
C LEU A 250 1.31 4.92 19.75
N ASP A 251 2.43 4.20 19.78
CA ASP A 251 3.75 4.82 19.88
C ASP A 251 4.19 5.42 18.52
N TYR A 252 5.43 5.89 18.44
CA TYR A 252 5.95 6.55 17.24
C TYR A 252 6.08 5.55 16.08
N ASP A 253 6.72 4.41 16.34
CA ASP A 253 7.00 3.37 15.33
C ASP A 253 5.69 2.75 14.82
N GLU A 254 4.73 2.45 15.71
CA GLU A 254 3.41 1.96 15.33
C GLU A 254 2.66 2.97 14.44
N ARG A 255 2.85 4.28 14.63
CA ARG A 255 2.21 5.30 13.78
C ARG A 255 2.84 5.39 12.41
N GLU A 256 4.15 5.28 12.30
CA GLU A 256 4.84 5.21 11.00
C GLU A 256 4.37 3.98 10.22
N ILE A 257 4.35 2.81 10.86
CA ILE A 257 3.83 1.59 10.22
C ILE A 257 2.37 1.79 9.78
N ILE A 258 1.48 2.35 10.62
CA ILE A 258 0.10 2.61 10.18
C ILE A 258 0.02 3.56 8.98
N GLN A 259 0.86 4.59 8.92
CA GLN A 259 0.87 5.51 7.78
C GLN A 259 1.24 4.78 6.50
N ASP A 260 2.21 3.87 6.55
CA ASP A 260 2.59 3.03 5.41
C ASP A 260 1.45 2.08 5.03
N LEU A 261 0.78 1.45 6.01
CA LEU A 261 -0.37 0.58 5.78
C LEU A 261 -1.54 1.33 5.12
N LEU A 262 -1.77 2.59 5.50
CA LEU A 262 -2.81 3.43 4.91
C LEU A 262 -2.45 3.90 3.49
N ALA A 263 -1.16 4.03 3.19
CA ALA A 263 -0.68 4.33 1.84
C ALA A 263 -0.67 3.09 0.93
N ALA A 264 -0.80 1.89 1.50
CA ALA A 264 -0.74 0.65 0.74
C ALA A 264 -1.90 0.55 -0.26
N ARG A 265 -1.58 0.19 -1.50
CA ARG A 265 -2.56 0.04 -2.59
C ARG A 265 -2.61 -1.39 -3.12
N PHE A 266 -3.81 -1.88 -3.43
CA PHE A 266 -3.98 -3.19 -4.06
C PHE A 266 -3.45 -3.18 -5.51
N ALA A 267 -2.59 -4.14 -5.81
CA ALA A 267 -1.92 -4.28 -7.10
C ALA A 267 -2.00 -5.71 -7.64
N VAL A 268 -2.11 -5.82 -8.97
CA VAL A 268 -2.08 -7.09 -9.70
C VAL A 268 -0.91 -7.04 -10.67
N LEU A 269 0.12 -7.82 -10.38
CA LEU A 269 1.45 -7.71 -10.96
C LEU A 269 1.77 -8.91 -11.82
N ALA A 270 2.26 -8.67 -13.02
CA ALA A 270 2.85 -9.69 -13.87
C ALA A 270 4.37 -9.54 -13.86
N VAL A 271 5.07 -10.61 -13.48
CA VAL A 271 6.55 -10.62 -13.50
C VAL A 271 7.04 -10.53 -14.95
N THR A 272 7.91 -9.56 -15.21
CA THR A 272 8.54 -9.31 -16.52
C THR A 272 9.99 -9.75 -16.54
N GLU A 273 10.73 -9.47 -15.46
CA GLU A 273 12.14 -9.84 -15.30
C GLU A 273 12.39 -10.36 -13.89
N GLU A 274 13.37 -11.26 -13.76
CA GLU A 274 13.69 -11.98 -12.53
C GLU A 274 15.21 -11.91 -12.33
N TYR A 275 15.63 -11.33 -11.21
CA TYR A 275 17.01 -11.22 -10.76
C TYR A 275 17.15 -11.93 -9.41
N ASP A 276 18.39 -12.13 -8.94
CA ASP A 276 18.65 -12.90 -7.72
C ASP A 276 18.04 -12.22 -6.47
N GLU A 277 18.17 -10.89 -6.36
CA GLU A 277 17.71 -10.11 -5.19
C GLU A 277 16.35 -9.43 -5.39
N TYR A 278 15.92 -9.23 -6.63
CA TYR A 278 14.70 -8.48 -6.93
C TYR A 278 13.98 -8.99 -8.19
N ILE A 279 12.71 -8.62 -8.32
CA ILE A 279 11.89 -8.89 -9.50
C ILE A 279 11.38 -7.58 -10.07
N VAL A 280 11.31 -7.52 -11.40
CA VAL A 280 10.64 -6.42 -12.11
C VAL A 280 9.27 -6.90 -12.52
N CYS A 281 8.26 -6.14 -12.11
CA CYS A 281 6.87 -6.42 -12.36
C CYS A 281 6.24 -5.29 -13.18
N ARG A 282 5.18 -5.63 -13.91
CA ARG A 282 4.26 -4.65 -14.48
C ARG A 282 2.89 -4.77 -13.82
N ASP A 283 2.36 -3.66 -13.31
CA ASP A 283 0.96 -3.58 -12.88
C ASP A 283 0.06 -3.80 -14.10
N MET A 284 -0.77 -4.85 -14.04
CA MET A 284 -1.64 -5.28 -15.13
C MET A 284 -2.82 -4.33 -15.39
N LEU A 285 -3.14 -3.45 -14.44
CA LEU A 285 -4.30 -2.56 -14.46
C LEU A 285 -3.87 -1.10 -14.66
N ARG A 286 -2.70 -0.71 -14.11
CA ARG A 286 -2.14 0.65 -14.25
C ARG A 286 -1.07 0.77 -15.33
N ASN A 287 -0.52 -0.36 -15.78
CA ASN A 287 0.59 -0.43 -16.75
C ASN A 287 1.85 0.32 -16.27
N GLU A 288 2.06 0.35 -14.96
CA GLU A 288 3.25 0.89 -14.27
C GLU A 288 4.29 -0.22 -14.10
N GLU A 289 5.57 0.14 -14.14
CA GLU A 289 6.67 -0.77 -13.78
C GLU A 289 6.97 -0.62 -12.29
N ILE A 290 7.11 -1.75 -11.61
CA ILE A 290 7.30 -1.81 -10.16
C ILE A 290 8.43 -2.81 -9.88
N ILE A 291 9.40 -2.39 -9.09
CA ILE A 291 10.51 -3.22 -8.63
C ILE A 291 10.18 -3.68 -7.21
N LEU A 292 10.28 -4.99 -6.97
CA LEU A 292 10.00 -5.58 -5.66
C LEU A 292 11.16 -6.50 -5.26
N PRO A 293 11.47 -6.65 -3.95
CA PRO A 293 12.43 -7.66 -3.50
C PRO A 293 12.01 -9.07 -3.95
N HIS A 294 12.96 -10.00 -4.06
CA HIS A 294 12.62 -11.35 -4.48
C HIS A 294 11.78 -12.07 -3.39
N PRO A 295 10.57 -12.58 -3.68
CA PRO A 295 9.64 -13.05 -2.64
C PRO A 295 9.99 -14.42 -2.04
N GLY A 296 11.20 -14.95 -2.28
CA GLY A 296 11.65 -16.26 -1.80
C GLY A 296 10.85 -17.47 -2.32
N ILE A 297 9.96 -17.28 -3.31
CA ILE A 297 9.07 -18.33 -3.82
C ILE A 297 9.88 -19.27 -4.73
N PRO A 298 9.84 -20.60 -4.49
CA PRO A 298 10.60 -21.55 -5.30
C PRO A 298 10.07 -21.66 -6.73
N GLY A 299 10.98 -21.56 -7.70
CA GLY A 299 10.72 -21.76 -9.13
C GLY A 299 10.58 -20.45 -9.92
N ALA A 300 10.70 -20.54 -11.25
CA ALA A 300 10.72 -19.36 -12.12
C ALA A 300 9.41 -18.56 -12.08
N LEU A 301 9.50 -17.27 -11.78
CA LEU A 301 8.37 -16.37 -11.59
C LEU A 301 7.86 -15.72 -12.89
N SER A 302 8.62 -15.82 -13.98
CA SER A 302 8.27 -15.26 -15.31
C SER A 302 6.87 -15.62 -15.88
N ARG A 303 6.16 -16.60 -15.31
CA ARG A 303 4.79 -17.01 -15.67
C ARG A 303 3.85 -17.03 -14.48
N THR A 304 4.00 -16.05 -13.62
CA THR A 304 3.24 -15.92 -12.38
C THR A 304 2.55 -14.56 -12.35
N ILE A 305 1.35 -14.51 -11.79
CA ILE A 305 0.70 -13.29 -11.32
C ILE A 305 0.93 -13.21 -9.82
N LEU A 306 1.40 -12.06 -9.37
CA LEU A 306 1.48 -11.70 -7.96
C LEU A 306 0.38 -10.67 -7.69
N PHE A 307 -0.37 -10.80 -6.60
CA PHE A 307 -1.31 -9.75 -6.21
C PHE A 307 -1.39 -9.65 -4.68
N GLY A 308 -1.66 -8.44 -4.21
CA GLY A 308 -1.63 -8.03 -2.81
C GLY A 308 -1.47 -6.51 -2.70
N HIS A 309 -1.08 -6.02 -1.53
CA HIS A 309 -0.90 -4.59 -1.29
C HIS A 309 0.58 -4.19 -1.34
N ILE A 310 0.85 -3.03 -1.95
CA ILE A 310 2.20 -2.45 -2.11
C ILE A 310 2.23 -1.02 -1.56
N CYS A 311 3.36 -0.61 -0.98
CA CYS A 311 3.60 0.78 -0.55
C CYS A 311 4.36 1.57 -1.62
N ASP A 312 4.26 2.90 -1.59
CA ASP A 312 4.71 3.80 -2.66
C ASP A 312 6.22 3.83 -2.91
N GLU A 313 7.06 3.38 -1.97
CA GLU A 313 8.52 3.27 -2.17
C GLU A 313 8.94 1.94 -2.83
N GLY A 314 8.01 1.09 -3.24
CA GLY A 314 8.34 -0.22 -3.84
C GLY A 314 8.85 -1.26 -2.82
N VAL A 315 8.88 -0.90 -1.53
CA VAL A 315 9.09 -1.85 -0.44
C VAL A 315 7.82 -2.68 -0.27
N MET A 316 7.97 -4.00 -0.38
CA MET A 316 6.86 -4.94 -0.24
C MET A 316 6.42 -5.06 1.21
N MET A 317 5.10 -5.08 1.40
CA MET A 317 4.46 -5.77 2.53
C MET A 317 4.62 -7.29 2.31
N LEU A 318 5.84 -7.78 2.61
CA LEU A 318 6.37 -9.09 2.24
C LEU A 318 5.50 -10.31 2.63
N ASN A 319 4.57 -10.17 3.57
CA ASN A 319 3.90 -11.32 4.18
C ASN A 319 2.62 -11.80 3.46
N TYR A 320 2.10 -11.08 2.45
CA TYR A 320 0.72 -11.32 1.99
C TYR A 320 0.51 -11.45 0.47
N ILE A 321 1.58 -11.43 -0.31
CA ILE A 321 1.44 -11.55 -1.77
C ILE A 321 1.03 -12.98 -2.15
N THR A 322 -0.09 -13.06 -2.85
CA THR A 322 -0.55 -14.32 -3.41
C THR A 322 0.06 -14.52 -4.79
N SER A 323 0.71 -15.67 -4.97
CA SER A 323 1.32 -16.10 -6.22
C SER A 323 0.45 -17.13 -6.93
N ILE A 324 0.12 -16.87 -8.19
CA ILE A 324 -0.68 -17.77 -9.02
C ILE A 324 0.03 -18.00 -10.37
N PRO A 325 0.32 -19.27 -10.72
CA PRO A 325 0.82 -19.61 -12.05
C PRO A 325 -0.16 -19.20 -13.14
N ALA A 326 0.28 -18.36 -14.07
CA ALA A 326 -0.54 -17.87 -15.16
C ALA A 326 0.27 -17.65 -16.44
N SER A 327 -0.12 -18.35 -17.51
CA SER A 327 0.42 -18.09 -18.86
C SER A 327 0.12 -16.66 -19.33
N LYS A 328 0.91 -16.09 -20.24
CA LYS A 328 0.66 -14.76 -20.83
C LYS A 328 -0.75 -14.62 -21.44
N ARG A 329 -1.33 -15.70 -21.97
CA ARG A 329 -2.72 -15.72 -22.47
C ARG A 329 -3.73 -15.61 -21.33
N LEU A 330 -3.48 -16.29 -20.22
CA LEU A 330 -4.33 -16.21 -19.02
C LEU A 330 -4.22 -14.83 -18.35
N GLN A 331 -3.00 -14.28 -18.24
CA GLN A 331 -2.76 -12.92 -17.75
C GLN A 331 -3.60 -11.90 -18.55
N ARG A 332 -3.55 -11.97 -19.89
CA ARG A 332 -4.36 -11.10 -20.75
C ARG A 332 -5.86 -11.27 -20.51
N ARG A 333 -6.33 -12.52 -20.40
CA ARG A 333 -7.74 -12.81 -20.13
C ARG A 333 -8.21 -12.24 -18.79
N ILE A 334 -7.39 -12.38 -17.74
CA ILE A 334 -7.67 -11.83 -16.42
C ILE A 334 -7.79 -10.31 -16.50
N SER A 335 -6.80 -9.63 -17.11
CA SER A 335 -6.83 -8.18 -17.32
C SER A 335 -8.07 -7.73 -18.12
N GLU A 336 -8.41 -8.41 -19.22
CA GLU A 336 -9.62 -8.11 -20.01
C GLU A 336 -10.92 -8.35 -19.23
N THR A 337 -10.93 -9.29 -18.29
CA THR A 337 -12.12 -9.58 -17.46
C THR A 337 -12.29 -8.52 -16.37
N ILE A 338 -11.21 -8.18 -15.67
CA ILE A 338 -11.21 -7.12 -14.65
C ILE A 338 -11.59 -5.77 -15.29
N GLN A 339 -11.10 -5.48 -16.50
CA GLN A 339 -11.49 -4.27 -17.22
C GLN A 339 -13.00 -4.20 -17.48
N ARG A 340 -13.65 -5.34 -17.79
CA ARG A 340 -15.11 -5.38 -17.94
C ARG A 340 -15.82 -5.24 -16.61
N GLU A 341 -15.29 -5.81 -15.52
CA GLU A 341 -15.82 -5.60 -14.17
C GLU A 341 -15.77 -4.11 -13.78
N PHE A 342 -14.68 -3.43 -14.11
CA PHE A 342 -14.57 -1.98 -13.96
C PHE A 342 -15.61 -1.22 -14.78
N GLU A 343 -15.90 -1.64 -16.03
CA GLU A 343 -16.99 -1.07 -16.84
C GLU A 343 -18.36 -1.27 -16.18
N LEU A 344 -18.59 -2.41 -15.52
CA LEU A 344 -19.81 -2.67 -14.75
C LEU A 344 -19.89 -1.76 -13.51
N PHE A 345 -18.79 -1.56 -12.80
CA PHE A 345 -18.71 -0.64 -11.66
C PHE A 345 -18.96 0.82 -12.08
N CYS A 346 -18.45 1.24 -13.25
CA CYS A 346 -18.72 2.55 -13.84
C CYS A 346 -20.22 2.79 -14.09
N MET A 347 -21.05 1.74 -14.14
CA MET A 347 -22.50 1.88 -14.20
C MET A 347 -23.10 2.47 -12.92
N GLN A 348 -22.43 2.34 -11.78
CA GLN A 348 -22.78 2.98 -10.50
C GLN A 348 -22.21 4.39 -10.41
N LYS A 349 -20.94 4.56 -10.84
CA LYS A 349 -20.19 5.81 -10.71
C LYS A 349 -19.46 6.13 -12.02
N LYS A 350 -20.05 6.99 -12.85
CA LYS A 350 -19.58 7.31 -14.22
C LYS A 350 -18.16 7.86 -14.31
N SER A 351 -17.71 8.59 -13.29
CA SER A 351 -16.42 9.24 -13.26
C SER A 351 -15.39 8.47 -12.44
N ALA A 352 -15.67 7.20 -12.11
CA ALA A 352 -14.73 6.38 -11.37
C ALA A 352 -13.48 6.08 -12.20
N ASP A 353 -12.34 6.08 -11.54
CA ASP A 353 -11.10 5.54 -12.07
C ASP A 353 -10.86 4.11 -11.55
N ILE A 354 -9.76 3.51 -12.01
CA ILE A 354 -9.41 2.14 -11.65
C ILE A 354 -9.07 2.02 -10.16
N ASP A 355 -8.54 3.07 -9.54
CA ASP A 355 -8.16 3.08 -8.13
C ASP A 355 -9.41 3.06 -7.25
N GLU A 356 -10.42 3.87 -7.57
CA GLU A 356 -11.71 3.85 -6.88
C GLU A 356 -12.44 2.50 -7.04
N PHE A 357 -12.28 1.83 -8.19
CA PHE A 357 -12.81 0.48 -8.39
C PHE A 357 -12.06 -0.56 -7.56
N LEU A 358 -10.73 -0.54 -7.54
CA LEU A 358 -9.94 -1.50 -6.77
C LEU A 358 -10.12 -1.29 -5.28
N LEU A 359 -10.22 -0.05 -4.81
CA LEU A 359 -10.53 0.25 -3.42
C LEU A 359 -11.86 -0.40 -3.00
N ARG A 360 -12.88 -0.35 -3.86
CA ARG A 360 -14.22 -0.88 -3.53
C ARG A 360 -14.38 -2.39 -3.77
N GLU A 361 -13.85 -2.89 -4.88
CA GLU A 361 -14.16 -4.22 -5.43
C GLU A 361 -12.92 -5.12 -5.53
N ALA A 362 -11.88 -4.89 -4.72
CA ALA A 362 -10.71 -5.78 -4.65
C ALA A 362 -11.09 -7.24 -4.39
N ALA A 363 -12.13 -7.51 -3.58
CA ALA A 363 -12.68 -8.84 -3.36
C ALA A 363 -13.04 -9.53 -4.69
N LEU A 364 -13.82 -8.84 -5.54
CA LEU A 364 -14.22 -9.35 -6.85
C LEU A 364 -13.00 -9.70 -7.70
N VAL A 365 -11.99 -8.82 -7.72
CA VAL A 365 -10.75 -9.05 -8.47
C VAL A 365 -10.01 -10.30 -7.96
N ARG A 366 -9.87 -10.47 -6.64
CA ARG A 366 -9.26 -11.66 -6.04
C ARG A 366 -10.01 -12.94 -6.48
N HIS A 367 -11.34 -12.93 -6.42
CA HIS A 367 -12.16 -14.05 -6.87
C HIS A 367 -12.01 -14.32 -8.37
N THR A 368 -11.98 -13.28 -9.20
CA THR A 368 -11.83 -13.42 -10.65
C THR A 368 -10.49 -14.04 -11.03
N ILE A 369 -9.38 -13.61 -10.40
CA ILE A 369 -8.07 -14.24 -10.58
C ILE A 369 -8.13 -15.71 -10.15
N HIS A 370 -8.69 -16.01 -8.97
CA HIS A 370 -8.77 -17.38 -8.45
C HIS A 370 -9.60 -18.31 -9.35
N VAL A 371 -10.80 -17.88 -9.76
CA VAL A 371 -11.71 -18.63 -10.63
C VAL A 371 -11.09 -18.89 -12.00
N LEU A 372 -10.49 -17.86 -12.62
CA LEU A 372 -9.87 -18.01 -13.94
C LEU A 372 -8.58 -18.83 -13.89
N SER A 373 -7.85 -18.82 -12.77
CA SER A 373 -6.68 -19.68 -12.60
C SER A 373 -7.06 -21.17 -12.57
N SER A 374 -8.11 -21.52 -11.82
CA SER A 374 -8.63 -22.89 -11.72
C SER A 374 -9.42 -23.33 -12.96
N ARG A 375 -10.14 -22.42 -13.61
CA ARG A 375 -11.08 -22.72 -14.71
C ARG A 375 -10.96 -21.71 -15.84
N ALA A 376 -9.79 -21.69 -16.46
CA ALA A 376 -9.37 -20.72 -17.49
C ALA A 376 -10.23 -20.61 -18.76
N GLN A 377 -11.28 -21.41 -18.95
CA GLN A 377 -12.21 -21.30 -20.09
C GLN A 377 -13.57 -20.70 -19.71
N LEU A 378 -13.94 -20.65 -18.43
CA LEU A 378 -15.24 -20.14 -17.98
C LEU A 378 -15.38 -18.65 -18.19
N ASP A 379 -16.41 -18.25 -18.92
CA ASP A 379 -16.84 -16.86 -18.91
C ASP A 379 -17.54 -16.58 -17.59
N VAL A 380 -17.03 -15.59 -16.87
CA VAL A 380 -17.41 -15.29 -15.48
C VAL A 380 -18.34 -14.09 -15.37
N LEU A 381 -18.61 -13.40 -16.49
CA LEU A 381 -19.52 -12.26 -16.53
C LEU A 381 -20.83 -12.59 -17.28
N PRO A 382 -21.95 -11.94 -16.92
CA PRO A 382 -23.22 -12.13 -17.64
C PRO A 382 -23.14 -11.60 -19.09
N GLN A 383 -23.54 -12.41 -20.07
CA GLN A 383 -23.55 -12.02 -21.51
C GLN A 383 -24.84 -11.30 -21.98
N ARG A 384 -25.80 -11.08 -21.09
CA ARG A 384 -27.08 -10.45 -21.46
C ARG A 384 -26.92 -8.94 -21.68
N ALA A 385 -27.84 -8.36 -22.44
CA ALA A 385 -27.91 -6.90 -22.57
C ALA A 385 -28.21 -6.25 -21.20
N LEU A 386 -27.42 -5.24 -20.85
CA LEU A 386 -27.59 -4.47 -19.61
C LEU A 386 -28.45 -3.23 -19.88
N PRO A 387 -29.28 -2.80 -18.91
CA PRO A 387 -30.03 -1.56 -19.03
C PRO A 387 -29.07 -0.35 -19.07
N PRO A 388 -29.41 0.73 -19.78
CA PRO A 388 -28.61 1.94 -19.75
C PRO A 388 -28.64 2.59 -18.36
N GLN A 389 -27.60 3.36 -18.04
CA GLN A 389 -27.61 4.25 -16.87
C GLN A 389 -28.71 5.30 -17.01
N ILE A 390 -29.26 5.71 -15.86
CA ILE A 390 -30.29 6.74 -15.79
C ILE A 390 -29.62 8.07 -15.44
N ASP A 391 -29.68 9.03 -16.36
CA ASP A 391 -29.11 10.35 -16.18
C ASP A 391 -30.04 11.26 -15.37
N ARG A 392 -29.68 11.47 -14.10
CA ARG A 392 -30.43 12.32 -13.18
C ARG A 392 -29.84 13.74 -13.13
N PRO A 393 -30.66 14.81 -13.23
CA PRO A 393 -30.18 16.17 -13.02
C PRO A 393 -29.70 16.39 -11.58
N ALA A 394 -28.56 17.08 -11.41
CA ALA A 394 -28.00 17.41 -10.10
C ALA A 394 -28.96 18.20 -9.19
N ALA A 395 -29.87 18.99 -9.79
CA ALA A 395 -30.88 19.77 -9.08
C ALA A 395 -31.91 18.92 -8.30
N GLU A 396 -32.01 17.61 -8.57
CA GLU A 396 -32.96 16.71 -7.90
C GLU A 396 -32.34 15.95 -6.71
N ARG A 397 -31.10 16.26 -6.33
CA ARG A 397 -30.35 15.53 -5.30
C ARG A 397 -31.08 15.43 -3.95
N ASP A 398 -31.71 16.52 -3.53
CA ASP A 398 -32.30 16.67 -2.19
C ASP A 398 -33.83 16.52 -2.15
N ARG A 399 -34.46 16.25 -3.31
CA ARG A 399 -35.92 16.31 -3.50
C ARG A 399 -36.70 15.30 -2.64
N TRP A 400 -36.08 14.16 -2.29
CA TRP A 400 -36.68 13.06 -1.53
C TRP A 400 -35.86 12.70 -0.28
N SER A 401 -35.32 13.71 0.38
CA SER A 401 -34.44 13.52 1.54
C SER A 401 -35.14 12.82 2.72
N GLU A 402 -36.43 13.07 2.93
CA GLU A 402 -37.22 12.41 3.99
C GLU A 402 -37.33 10.90 3.72
N GLU A 403 -37.76 10.50 2.52
CA GLU A 403 -37.88 9.09 2.14
C GLU A 403 -36.55 8.35 2.23
N LEU A 404 -35.47 9.00 1.75
CA LEU A 404 -34.12 8.43 1.79
C LEU A 404 -33.62 8.27 3.23
N THR A 405 -33.98 9.19 4.13
CA THR A 405 -33.60 9.10 5.55
C THR A 405 -34.28 7.90 6.21
N VAL A 406 -35.59 7.71 5.97
CA VAL A 406 -36.30 6.56 6.55
C VAL A 406 -35.84 5.25 5.91
N LEU A 407 -35.59 5.23 4.60
CA LEU A 407 -35.05 4.07 3.89
C LEU A 407 -33.71 3.65 4.50
N ARG A 408 -32.77 4.59 4.68
CA ARG A 408 -31.47 4.34 5.32
C ARG A 408 -31.62 3.75 6.73
N ALA A 409 -32.44 4.39 7.58
CA ALA A 409 -32.64 3.93 8.96
C ALA A 409 -33.25 2.53 9.07
N VAL A 410 -34.10 2.13 8.11
CA VAL A 410 -34.65 0.76 8.07
C VAL A 410 -33.61 -0.21 7.54
N SER A 411 -32.90 0.13 6.47
CA SER A 411 -31.85 -0.72 5.89
C SER A 411 -30.70 -0.97 6.86
N GLU A 412 -30.30 0.03 7.65
CA GLU A 412 -29.31 -0.11 8.73
C GLU A 412 -29.76 -1.15 9.78
N LYS A 413 -31.02 -1.10 10.22
CA LYS A 413 -31.58 -2.08 11.17
C LYS A 413 -31.68 -3.50 10.61
N LEU A 414 -31.71 -3.64 9.28
CA LEU A 414 -31.66 -4.93 8.60
C LEU A 414 -30.22 -5.45 8.43
N GLY A 415 -29.21 -4.67 8.84
CA GLY A 415 -27.81 -5.05 8.75
C GLY A 415 -27.14 -4.75 7.41
N PHE A 416 -27.76 -3.96 6.54
CA PHE A 416 -27.13 -3.56 5.28
C PHE A 416 -26.00 -2.55 5.51
N SER A 417 -24.86 -2.78 4.84
CA SER A 417 -23.73 -1.86 4.89
C SER A 417 -24.11 -0.46 4.44
N ARG A 418 -23.37 0.53 4.94
CA ARG A 418 -23.56 1.94 4.58
C ARG A 418 -23.52 2.14 3.06
N TYR A 419 -22.61 1.48 2.34
CA TYR A 419 -22.58 1.49 0.87
C TYR A 419 -23.86 0.89 0.23
N ALA A 420 -24.33 -0.26 0.71
CA ALA A 420 -25.58 -0.86 0.24
C ALA A 420 -26.79 0.06 0.45
N GLN A 421 -26.82 0.82 1.55
CA GLN A 421 -27.85 1.84 1.79
C GLN A 421 -27.80 2.97 0.75
N GLU A 422 -26.61 3.37 0.29
CA GLU A 422 -26.46 4.36 -0.79
C GLU A 422 -26.96 3.83 -2.13
N LEU A 423 -26.64 2.58 -2.47
CA LEU A 423 -27.13 1.92 -3.67
C LEU A 423 -28.65 1.74 -3.67
N MET A 424 -29.25 1.37 -2.53
CA MET A 424 -30.71 1.36 -2.35
C MET A 424 -31.32 2.74 -2.56
N GLY A 425 -30.67 3.78 -2.00
CA GLY A 425 -31.08 5.16 -2.23
C GLY A 425 -31.00 5.55 -3.70
N ASN A 426 -29.99 5.08 -4.44
CA ASN A 426 -29.87 5.30 -5.87
C ASN A 426 -30.97 4.58 -6.67
N LEU A 427 -31.30 3.34 -6.32
CA LEU A 427 -32.42 2.59 -6.92
C LEU A 427 -33.75 3.34 -6.73
N PHE A 428 -34.01 3.83 -5.51
CA PHE A 428 -35.21 4.63 -5.23
C PHE A 428 -35.23 5.93 -6.03
N ARG A 429 -34.12 6.68 -6.05
CA ARG A 429 -34.02 7.94 -6.79
C ARG A 429 -34.23 7.74 -8.30
N ASP A 430 -33.70 6.67 -8.88
CA ASP A 430 -33.89 6.34 -10.29
C ASP A 430 -35.38 6.07 -10.61
N TYR A 431 -36.07 5.33 -9.72
CA TYR A 431 -37.51 5.16 -9.84
C TYR A 431 -38.25 6.50 -9.76
N ALA A 432 -37.95 7.28 -8.71
CA ALA A 432 -38.62 8.53 -8.40
C ALA A 432 -38.41 9.60 -9.47
N HIS A 433 -37.23 9.62 -10.11
CA HIS A 433 -36.94 10.48 -11.25
C HIS A 433 -37.91 10.23 -12.42
N ILE A 434 -38.23 8.95 -12.70
CA ILE A 434 -39.11 8.58 -13.81
C ILE A 434 -40.60 8.85 -13.48
N VAL A 435 -41.04 8.54 -12.26
CA VAL A 435 -42.49 8.56 -11.91
C VAL A 435 -42.93 9.80 -11.11
N GLY A 436 -41.98 10.62 -10.66
CA GLY A 436 -42.21 11.80 -9.83
C GLY A 436 -42.85 11.46 -8.47
N ARG A 437 -43.84 12.26 -8.04
CA ARG A 437 -44.51 12.12 -6.73
C ARG A 437 -45.20 10.77 -6.51
N HIS A 438 -45.39 9.96 -7.55
CA HIS A 438 -45.95 8.61 -7.39
C HIS A 438 -45.02 7.65 -6.64
N ALA A 439 -43.73 8.00 -6.50
CA ALA A 439 -42.75 7.24 -5.74
C ALA A 439 -42.84 7.44 -4.21
N GLU A 440 -43.49 8.51 -3.73
CA GLU A 440 -43.58 8.90 -2.31
C GLU A 440 -44.56 8.00 -1.50
N LYS A 441 -44.82 6.78 -1.97
CA LYS A 441 -45.76 5.85 -1.34
C LYS A 441 -45.03 4.88 -0.42
N PRO A 442 -45.59 4.52 0.74
CA PRO A 442 -44.91 3.62 1.67
C PRO A 442 -44.58 2.25 1.09
N GLU A 443 -45.43 1.69 0.21
CA GLU A 443 -45.15 0.41 -0.43
C GLU A 443 -43.95 0.43 -1.39
N VAL A 444 -43.58 1.61 -1.90
CA VAL A 444 -42.42 1.79 -2.78
C VAL A 444 -41.14 1.64 -1.98
N LEU A 445 -41.06 2.22 -0.79
CA LEU A 445 -39.87 2.11 0.08
C LEU A 445 -39.60 0.67 0.47
N THR A 446 -40.62 -0.07 0.92
CA THR A 446 -40.47 -1.51 1.20
C THR A 446 -40.07 -2.29 -0.07
N ALA A 447 -40.67 -1.96 -1.22
CA ALA A 447 -40.39 -2.65 -2.47
C ALA A 447 -38.96 -2.40 -2.96
N VAL A 448 -38.37 -1.24 -2.71
CA VAL A 448 -36.96 -0.95 -3.02
C VAL A 448 -36.04 -1.87 -2.22
N ILE A 449 -36.29 -2.08 -0.91
CA ILE A 449 -35.49 -2.98 -0.08
C ILE A 449 -35.54 -4.42 -0.64
N PHE A 450 -36.74 -4.94 -0.90
CA PHE A 450 -36.89 -6.29 -1.45
C PHE A 450 -36.28 -6.42 -2.85
N LEU A 451 -36.43 -5.41 -3.70
CA LEU A 451 -35.87 -5.45 -5.05
C LEU A 451 -34.34 -5.37 -5.02
N PHE A 452 -33.76 -4.53 -4.16
CA PHE A 452 -32.31 -4.48 -3.97
C PHE A 452 -31.75 -5.80 -3.46
N ALA A 453 -32.42 -6.40 -2.46
CA ALA A 453 -32.04 -7.71 -1.92
C ALA A 453 -32.09 -8.78 -3.01
N ASP A 454 -33.17 -8.85 -3.80
CA ASP A 454 -33.28 -9.79 -4.93
C ASP A 454 -32.20 -9.57 -6.00
N ILE A 455 -31.86 -8.31 -6.33
CA ILE A 455 -30.78 -7.99 -7.27
C ILE A 455 -29.43 -8.55 -6.77
N ASN A 456 -29.18 -8.49 -5.47
CA ASN A 456 -27.95 -8.95 -4.82
C ASN A 456 -28.04 -10.41 -4.30
N SER A 457 -29.10 -11.15 -4.66
CA SER A 457 -29.34 -12.54 -4.21
C SER A 457 -29.42 -12.73 -2.69
N ILE A 458 -29.91 -11.72 -1.97
CA ILE A 458 -30.16 -11.76 -0.53
C ILE A 458 -31.62 -12.17 -0.28
N ASP A 459 -31.83 -13.23 0.49
CA ASP A 459 -33.17 -13.73 0.81
C ASP A 459 -33.77 -13.04 2.04
N LEU A 460 -34.69 -12.11 1.81
CA LEU A 460 -35.48 -11.45 2.85
C LEU A 460 -36.88 -12.06 3.05
N THR A 461 -37.22 -13.14 2.33
CA THR A 461 -38.59 -13.67 2.31
C THR A 461 -39.07 -14.18 3.68
N HIS A 462 -38.12 -14.54 4.56
CA HIS A 462 -38.37 -14.98 5.92
C HIS A 462 -38.82 -13.86 6.88
N ILE A 463 -38.60 -12.59 6.53
CA ILE A 463 -38.95 -11.44 7.40
C ILE A 463 -40.34 -10.90 7.02
N GLU A 464 -41.39 -11.58 7.49
CA GLU A 464 -42.77 -11.19 7.15
C GLU A 464 -43.17 -9.81 7.67
N GLU A 465 -42.58 -9.37 8.79
CA GLU A 465 -42.81 -8.06 9.39
C GLU A 465 -42.35 -6.92 8.47
N LEU A 466 -41.36 -7.16 7.59
CA LEU A 466 -40.80 -6.15 6.69
C LEU A 466 -41.87 -5.54 5.78
N TYR A 467 -42.86 -6.34 5.37
CA TYR A 467 -43.99 -5.87 4.57
C TYR A 467 -44.82 -4.77 5.25
N ARG A 468 -44.78 -4.67 6.58
CA ARG A 468 -45.57 -3.73 7.39
C ARG A 468 -44.74 -2.57 7.94
N VAL A 469 -43.40 -2.57 7.78
CA VAL A 469 -42.50 -1.57 8.40
C VAL A 469 -42.89 -0.13 8.06
N PHE A 470 -43.27 0.12 6.80
CA PHE A 470 -43.73 1.43 6.35
C PHE A 470 -45.27 1.58 6.35
N GLY A 471 -46.02 0.60 6.86
CA GLY A 471 -47.49 0.63 6.93
C GLY A 471 -48.21 0.05 5.70
N SER A 472 -47.53 -0.73 4.86
CA SER A 472 -48.11 -1.35 3.66
C SER A 472 -48.50 -2.82 3.87
N ASN A 473 -49.09 -3.43 2.84
CA ASN A 473 -49.43 -4.86 2.82
C ASN A 473 -48.66 -5.61 1.72
N LYS A 474 -48.44 -6.92 1.93
CA LYS A 474 -47.68 -7.80 1.02
C LYS A 474 -48.11 -7.70 -0.45
N LYS A 475 -49.42 -7.60 -0.72
CA LYS A 475 -49.93 -7.48 -2.09
C LYS A 475 -49.52 -6.16 -2.75
N SER A 476 -49.63 -5.04 -2.02
CA SER A 476 -49.22 -3.72 -2.52
C SER A 476 -47.71 -3.62 -2.76
N VAL A 477 -46.91 -4.18 -1.85
CA VAL A 477 -45.44 -4.23 -1.96
C VAL A 477 -45.03 -5.08 -3.16
N ASN A 478 -45.58 -6.28 -3.33
CA ASN A 478 -45.27 -7.14 -4.48
C ASN A 478 -45.63 -6.46 -5.81
N ALA A 479 -46.77 -5.78 -5.87
CA ALA A 479 -47.14 -5.01 -7.05
C ALA A 479 -46.18 -3.82 -7.29
N ALA A 480 -45.67 -3.19 -6.23
CA ALA A 480 -44.66 -2.14 -6.34
C ALA A 480 -43.31 -2.70 -6.81
N ILE A 481 -42.86 -3.86 -6.33
CA ILE A 481 -41.64 -4.54 -6.81
C ILE A 481 -41.69 -4.74 -8.32
N THR A 482 -42.78 -5.32 -8.84
CA THR A 482 -42.95 -5.52 -10.28
C THR A 482 -42.92 -4.20 -11.04
N ARG A 483 -43.66 -3.18 -10.56
CA ARG A 483 -43.69 -1.85 -11.21
C ARG A 483 -42.31 -1.20 -11.25
N ILE A 484 -41.56 -1.19 -10.15
CA ILE A 484 -40.24 -0.58 -10.09
C ILE A 484 -39.30 -1.30 -11.07
N ARG A 485 -39.28 -2.63 -11.04
CA ARG A 485 -38.47 -3.46 -11.94
C ARG A 485 -38.76 -3.16 -13.41
N GLU A 486 -40.03 -3.12 -13.80
CA GLU A 486 -40.45 -2.83 -15.18
C GLU A 486 -40.13 -1.39 -15.60
N THR A 487 -40.28 -0.43 -14.68
CA THR A 487 -40.05 1.00 -14.96
C THR A 487 -38.56 1.31 -15.20
N ILE A 488 -37.69 0.76 -14.36
CA ILE A 488 -36.23 0.98 -14.44
C ILE A 488 -35.56 -0.02 -15.41
N GLY A 489 -36.24 -1.14 -15.70
CA GLY A 489 -35.71 -2.26 -16.47
C GLY A 489 -34.70 -3.09 -15.68
N CYS A 490 -34.83 -3.19 -14.35
CA CYS A 490 -33.86 -3.90 -13.52
C CYS A 490 -33.78 -5.40 -13.85
N VAL A 491 -32.56 -5.91 -13.93
CA VAL A 491 -32.26 -7.34 -14.12
C VAL A 491 -31.65 -7.94 -12.84
N SER A 492 -31.67 -9.26 -12.65
CA SER A 492 -31.00 -9.92 -11.50
C SER A 492 -29.49 -9.69 -11.58
N PHE A 493 -28.78 -9.23 -10.55
CA PHE A 493 -27.41 -8.72 -10.66
C PHE A 493 -27.27 -7.53 -11.64
N ASP A 494 -28.13 -6.51 -11.48
CA ASP A 494 -28.00 -5.24 -12.20
C ASP A 494 -26.81 -4.44 -11.63
N PRO A 495 -25.76 -4.16 -12.42
CA PRO A 495 -24.56 -3.49 -11.92
C PRO A 495 -24.82 -2.11 -11.34
N ARG A 496 -25.90 -1.42 -11.71
CA ARG A 496 -26.24 -0.10 -11.16
C ARG A 496 -26.52 -0.11 -9.65
N TYR A 497 -26.87 -1.26 -9.10
CA TYR A 497 -27.32 -1.42 -7.71
C TYR A 497 -26.68 -2.63 -7.02
N LEU A 498 -25.49 -3.03 -7.47
CA LEU A 498 -24.78 -4.21 -6.96
C LEU A 498 -23.78 -3.79 -5.88
N GLY A 499 -23.86 -4.39 -4.69
CA GLY A 499 -22.83 -4.23 -3.66
C GLY A 499 -21.70 -5.26 -3.83
N GLU A 500 -20.69 -5.15 -2.97
CA GLU A 500 -19.51 -6.04 -2.93
C GLU A 500 -19.89 -7.54 -2.96
N GLU A 501 -20.77 -7.96 -2.04
CA GLU A 501 -21.31 -9.33 -1.98
C GLU A 501 -22.00 -9.71 -3.29
N GLY A 502 -22.80 -8.79 -3.83
CA GLY A 502 -23.56 -9.02 -5.05
C GLY A 502 -22.66 -9.27 -6.26
N PHE A 503 -21.52 -8.57 -6.36
CA PHE A 503 -20.51 -8.81 -7.40
C PHE A 503 -19.86 -10.19 -7.27
N VAL A 504 -19.47 -10.57 -6.06
CA VAL A 504 -18.88 -11.90 -5.80
C VAL A 504 -19.89 -13.01 -6.08
N THR A 505 -21.12 -12.90 -5.60
CA THR A 505 -22.18 -13.88 -5.87
C THR A 505 -22.56 -13.92 -7.36
N MET A 506 -22.54 -12.78 -8.06
CA MET A 506 -22.76 -12.74 -9.51
C MET A 506 -21.74 -13.62 -10.23
N LEU A 507 -20.45 -13.45 -9.91
CA LEU A 507 -19.35 -14.21 -10.49
C LEU A 507 -19.60 -15.72 -10.37
N TYR A 508 -19.95 -16.19 -9.17
CA TYR A 508 -20.20 -17.61 -8.91
C TYR A 508 -21.51 -18.14 -9.50
N SER A 509 -22.56 -17.31 -9.56
CA SER A 509 -23.83 -17.69 -10.19
C SER A 509 -23.69 -18.00 -11.69
N VAL A 510 -22.78 -17.30 -12.38
CA VAL A 510 -22.47 -17.53 -13.80
C VAL A 510 -21.65 -18.81 -13.96
N VAL A 511 -20.69 -19.04 -13.07
CA VAL A 511 -19.85 -20.24 -13.03
C VAL A 511 -20.69 -21.51 -12.82
N ASP A 512 -21.63 -21.50 -11.88
CA ASP A 512 -22.42 -22.68 -11.52
C ASP A 512 -23.56 -23.01 -12.49
N ARG A 513 -24.15 -22.01 -13.15
CA ARG A 513 -25.12 -22.27 -14.23
C ARG A 513 -24.47 -23.03 -15.39
N LYS A 514 -23.23 -22.67 -15.76
CA LYS A 514 -22.54 -23.31 -16.88
C LYS A 514 -21.94 -24.67 -16.55
N SER A 515 -21.56 -24.92 -15.29
CA SER A 515 -21.09 -26.24 -14.85
C SER A 515 -22.19 -27.31 -14.92
N ARG A 516 -23.45 -26.92 -14.75
CA ARG A 516 -24.63 -27.78 -14.94
C ARG A 516 -24.91 -28.07 -16.42
N ASP A 517 -24.79 -27.08 -17.30
CA ASP A 517 -25.02 -27.25 -18.75
C ASP A 517 -23.93 -28.09 -19.46
N HIS A 518 -22.73 -28.23 -18.89
CA HIS A 518 -21.67 -29.10 -19.44
C HIS A 518 -21.76 -30.57 -18.96
N ARG A 519 -22.65 -30.88 -18.01
CA ARG A 519 -22.92 -32.25 -17.53
C ARG A 519 -24.20 -32.86 -18.12
N SER A 520 -24.96 -32.09 -18.89
CA SER A 520 -26.08 -32.52 -19.74
C SER A 520 -25.63 -32.64 -21.18
#